data_AF-A0AAU4L3Q4-F1
#
_entry.id   AF-A0AAU4L3Q4-F1
#
_cell.length_a   1.000
_cell.length_b   1.000
_cell.length_c   1.000
_cell.angle_alpha   90.00
_cell.angle_beta   90.00
_cell.angle_gamma   90.00
#
_symmetry.space_group_name_H-M   'P 1'
#
loop_
_entity.id
_entity.type
_entity.pdbx_description
1 polymer ?
#
loop_
_entity_poly.entity_id
_entity_poly.type
_entity_poly.pdbx_seq_one_letter_code
_entity_poly.pdbx_strand_id
1 'polypeptide(L)'
;MSSNAGRAGFPPAFAARGLGRSPGSRREAGQGPVPADWREALEHAARRLRAVYSRHPWVAQAMASFTRPIVSANVMRYTEWVLRALGDTGLTPYQMIHTHLVRFAYVQGVAMAAELETQAQQDTGMSDEEWMARNEPQFDVITATGNYPLLNTLFTQAPFDLDLETLFEFGLARTLDGFAMMIAETSA
;
A
#
# COMPACT_ATOMS: atom_id res chain seq x y z
N MET A 1 -39.98 -14.69 -31.93
CA MET A 1 -39.59 -14.39 -30.54
C MET A 1 -38.83 -15.59 -30.00
N SER A 2 -37.51 -15.48 -29.87
CA SER A 2 -36.73 -15.99 -28.74
C SER A 2 -35.26 -15.66 -28.96
N SER A 3 -34.77 -14.83 -28.04
CA SER A 3 -33.40 -14.36 -27.88
C SER A 3 -32.53 -15.50 -27.34
N ASN A 4 -31.27 -15.60 -27.79
CA ASN A 4 -30.26 -16.30 -27.00
C ASN A 4 -28.93 -15.55 -27.05
N ALA A 5 -28.41 -15.28 -25.85
CA ALA A 5 -27.34 -14.35 -25.54
C ALA A 5 -25.95 -14.91 -25.89
N GLY A 6 -25.11 -14.06 -26.46
CA GLY A 6 -23.70 -14.33 -26.70
C GLY A 6 -22.91 -14.35 -25.38
N ARG A 7 -22.34 -15.51 -25.04
CA ARG A 7 -21.23 -15.63 -24.08
C ARG A 7 -19.93 -15.24 -24.80
N ALA A 8 -19.36 -14.09 -24.43
CA ALA A 8 -17.98 -13.76 -24.78
C ALA A 8 -17.03 -14.59 -23.90
N GLY A 9 -16.10 -15.30 -24.54
CA GLY A 9 -15.13 -16.18 -23.91
C GLY A 9 -14.00 -15.43 -23.22
N PHE A 10 -13.56 -15.96 -22.08
CA PHE A 10 -12.29 -15.63 -21.44
C PHE A 10 -11.12 -16.27 -22.23
N PRO A 11 -9.98 -15.58 -22.43
CA PRO A 11 -8.77 -16.24 -22.92
C PRO A 11 -8.07 -17.07 -21.82
N PRO A 12 -7.41 -18.21 -22.17
CA PRO A 12 -6.77 -19.09 -21.20
C PRO A 12 -5.28 -18.79 -20.97
N ALA A 13 -4.80 -19.32 -19.83
CA ALA A 13 -3.43 -19.76 -19.53
C ALA A 13 -2.41 -18.75 -18.95
N PHE A 14 -2.21 -18.84 -17.62
CA PHE A 14 -0.87 -18.96 -17.05
C PHE A 14 -0.68 -20.43 -16.62
N ALA A 15 0.07 -21.17 -17.43
CA ALA A 15 0.46 -22.53 -17.13
C ALA A 15 1.43 -22.52 -15.93
N ALA A 16 1.08 -23.27 -14.89
CA ALA A 16 1.94 -23.56 -13.75
C ALA A 16 3.20 -24.28 -14.25
N ARG A 17 4.33 -23.56 -14.32
CA ARG A 17 5.65 -24.16 -14.51
C ARG A 17 6.12 -24.68 -13.16
N GLY A 18 6.44 -25.98 -13.12
CA GLY A 18 6.69 -26.76 -11.92
C GLY A 18 7.76 -26.17 -11.00
N LEU A 19 7.40 -26.02 -9.73
CA LEU A 19 8.36 -25.86 -8.64
C LEU A 19 8.89 -27.25 -8.27
N GLY A 20 10.01 -27.62 -8.90
CA GLY A 20 10.90 -28.63 -8.34
C GLY A 20 11.37 -28.18 -6.96
N ARG A 21 11.09 -28.98 -5.93
CA ARG A 21 11.57 -28.73 -4.57
C ARG A 21 13.09 -28.83 -4.56
N SER A 22 13.78 -27.71 -4.34
CA SER A 22 15.16 -27.74 -3.85
C SER A 22 15.16 -27.94 -2.32
N PRO A 23 15.92 -28.89 -1.78
CA PRO A 23 16.10 -29.04 -0.34
C PRO A 23 17.14 -28.02 0.14
N GLY A 24 16.73 -27.12 1.05
CA GLY A 24 17.64 -26.23 1.77
C GLY A 24 17.55 -24.74 1.44
N SER A 25 16.36 -24.13 1.44
CA SER A 25 16.25 -22.67 1.46
C SER A 25 16.25 -22.16 2.91
N ARG A 26 17.43 -21.67 3.32
CA ARG A 26 17.70 -20.52 4.21
C ARG A 26 16.56 -20.17 5.17
N ARG A 27 16.77 -20.29 6.50
CA ARG A 27 15.87 -19.71 7.52
C ARG A 27 15.54 -18.27 7.08
N GLU A 28 14.33 -18.05 6.57
CA GLU A 28 13.81 -16.70 6.37
C GLU A 28 13.90 -16.04 7.75
N ALA A 29 14.68 -14.98 7.86
CA ALA A 29 14.75 -14.21 9.10
C ALA A 29 13.29 -13.84 9.45
N GLY A 30 12.78 -14.41 10.53
CA GLY A 30 11.40 -14.21 10.97
C GLY A 30 11.11 -12.72 11.17
N GLN A 31 9.87 -12.38 11.55
CA GLN A 31 9.57 -10.97 11.82
C GLN A 31 10.45 -10.34 12.93
N GLY A 32 11.27 -11.13 13.63
CA GLY A 32 12.03 -10.71 14.79
C GLY A 32 11.16 -10.76 16.04
N PRO A 33 11.71 -10.47 17.22
CA PRO A 33 10.87 -10.25 18.39
C PRO A 33 9.88 -9.10 18.12
N VAL A 34 8.67 -9.22 18.65
CA VAL A 34 7.68 -8.14 18.62
C VAL A 34 8.17 -7.03 19.56
N PRO A 35 8.33 -5.78 19.12
CA PRO A 35 8.60 -4.65 20.02
C PRO A 35 7.54 -4.54 21.12
N ALA A 36 7.92 -4.03 22.29
CA ALA A 36 6.98 -3.88 23.40
C ALA A 36 5.95 -2.77 23.15
N ASP A 37 6.34 -1.73 22.41
CA ASP A 37 5.43 -0.68 21.99
C ASP A 37 4.69 -1.09 20.71
N TRP A 38 3.36 -1.07 20.75
CA TRP A 38 2.51 -1.42 19.63
C TRP A 38 2.76 -0.51 18.42
N ARG A 39 3.06 0.78 18.67
CA ARG A 39 3.26 1.76 17.60
C ARG A 39 4.56 1.47 16.86
N GLU A 40 5.66 1.29 17.59
CA GLU A 40 6.94 0.85 17.03
C GLU A 40 6.80 -0.44 16.21
N ALA A 41 6.05 -1.43 16.71
CA ALA A 41 5.82 -2.69 16.00
C ALA A 41 5.06 -2.51 14.68
N LEU A 42 4.01 -1.68 14.65
CA LEU A 42 3.24 -1.40 13.43
C LEU A 42 4.06 -0.61 12.41
N GLU A 43 4.86 0.35 12.86
CA GLU A 43 5.79 1.10 12.01
C GLU A 43 6.84 0.17 11.39
N HIS A 44 7.45 -0.70 12.20
CA HIS A 44 8.41 -1.71 11.73
C HIS A 44 7.79 -2.61 10.66
N ALA A 45 6.57 -3.10 10.91
CA ALA A 45 5.86 -3.93 9.95
C ALA A 45 5.50 -3.17 8.66
N ALA A 46 5.16 -1.88 8.74
CA ALA A 46 4.86 -1.04 7.57
C ALA A 46 6.10 -0.84 6.70
N ARG A 47 7.23 -0.44 7.30
CA ARG A 47 8.51 -0.23 6.59
C ARG A 47 9.02 -1.52 5.94
N ARG A 48 8.86 -2.66 6.61
CA ARG A 48 9.19 -3.97 6.00
C ARG A 48 8.30 -4.34 4.83
N LEU A 49 6.99 -4.11 4.94
CA LEU A 49 6.06 -4.38 3.85
C LEU A 49 6.38 -3.49 2.64
N ARG A 50 6.64 -2.20 2.87
CA ARG A 50 7.12 -1.29 1.83
C ARG A 50 8.39 -1.80 1.16
N ALA A 51 9.39 -2.22 1.95
CA ALA A 51 10.63 -2.78 1.41
C ALA A 51 10.45 -4.10 0.64
N VAL A 52 9.36 -4.85 0.88
CA VAL A 52 8.98 -6.01 0.04
C VAL A 52 8.42 -5.52 -1.29
N TYR A 53 7.49 -4.56 -1.26
CA TYR A 53 6.91 -4.00 -2.48
C TYR A 53 7.95 -3.31 -3.36
N SER A 54 8.88 -2.53 -2.79
CA SER A 54 9.95 -1.90 -3.57
C SER A 54 10.88 -2.91 -4.24
N ARG A 55 11.08 -4.10 -3.65
CA ARG A 55 11.88 -5.17 -4.26
C ARG A 55 11.08 -6.01 -5.26
N HIS A 56 9.77 -6.09 -5.08
CA HIS A 56 8.86 -6.92 -5.87
C HIS A 56 7.56 -6.15 -6.16
N PRO A 57 7.58 -5.17 -7.08
CA PRO A 57 6.46 -4.23 -7.24
C PRO A 57 5.13 -4.89 -7.62
N TRP A 58 5.19 -5.96 -8.42
CA TRP A 58 4.04 -6.79 -8.80
C TRP A 58 3.27 -7.39 -7.60
N VAL A 59 3.91 -7.52 -6.42
CA VAL A 59 3.29 -8.13 -5.23
C VAL A 59 2.18 -7.25 -4.67
N ALA A 60 2.30 -5.92 -4.77
CA ALA A 60 1.27 -5.00 -4.25
C ALA A 60 -0.07 -5.23 -4.97
N GLN A 61 -0.04 -5.40 -6.28
CA GLN A 61 -1.22 -5.73 -7.08
C GLN A 61 -1.72 -7.17 -6.80
N ALA A 62 -0.81 -8.14 -6.69
CA ALA A 62 -1.18 -9.54 -6.45
C ALA A 62 -1.89 -9.75 -5.09
N MET A 63 -1.58 -8.92 -4.09
CA MET A 63 -2.15 -8.98 -2.75
C MET A 63 -3.43 -8.13 -2.57
N ALA A 64 -3.90 -7.46 -3.62
CA ALA A 64 -5.00 -6.49 -3.50
C ALA A 64 -6.38 -7.09 -3.17
N SER A 65 -6.53 -8.42 -3.21
CA SER A 65 -7.79 -9.07 -2.82
C SER A 65 -7.85 -9.38 -1.32
N PHE A 66 -8.49 -8.50 -0.57
CA PHE A 66 -8.70 -8.67 0.88
C PHE A 66 -9.78 -9.72 1.21
N THR A 67 -10.77 -9.88 0.33
CA THR A 67 -11.86 -10.85 0.51
C THR A 67 -11.53 -12.24 -0.03
N ARG A 68 -10.48 -12.35 -0.84
CA ARG A 68 -9.95 -13.63 -1.34
C ARG A 68 -8.41 -13.63 -1.21
N PRO A 69 -7.90 -13.59 0.03
CA PRO A 69 -6.47 -13.42 0.26
C PRO A 69 -5.69 -14.65 -0.18
N ILE A 70 -4.42 -14.42 -0.52
CA ILE A 70 -3.46 -15.52 -0.70
C ILE A 70 -3.25 -16.21 0.65
N VAL A 71 -3.70 -17.45 0.74
CA VAL A 71 -3.52 -18.27 1.94
C VAL A 71 -2.14 -18.94 1.86
N SER A 72 -1.21 -18.48 2.70
CA SER A 72 0.10 -19.11 2.86
C SER A 72 0.57 -19.05 4.31
N ALA A 73 1.43 -20.01 4.71
CA ALA A 73 1.98 -20.03 6.06
C ALA A 73 2.77 -18.75 6.41
N ASN A 74 3.42 -18.13 5.42
CA ASN A 74 4.15 -16.88 5.62
C ASN A 74 3.22 -15.71 5.91
N VAL A 75 2.11 -15.58 5.17
CA VAL A 75 1.10 -14.55 5.41
C VAL A 75 0.47 -14.74 6.78
N MET A 76 0.07 -15.98 7.13
CA MET A 76 -0.53 -16.27 8.44
C MET A 76 0.43 -15.94 9.60
N ARG A 77 1.72 -16.30 9.49
CA ARG A 77 2.74 -15.95 10.50
C ARG A 77 2.92 -14.44 10.64
N TYR A 78 2.90 -13.71 9.53
CA TYR A 78 3.00 -12.25 9.54
C TYR A 78 1.78 -11.60 10.19
N THR A 79 0.57 -12.02 9.82
CA THR A 79 -0.66 -11.52 10.43
C THR A 79 -0.65 -11.80 11.93
N GLU A 80 -0.36 -13.02 12.34
CA GLU A 80 -0.24 -13.41 13.76
C GLU A 80 0.80 -12.56 14.50
N TRP A 81 1.96 -12.27 13.90
CA TRP A 81 2.97 -11.40 14.51
C TRP A 81 2.43 -9.98 14.74
N VAL A 82 1.70 -9.42 13.78
CA VAL A 82 1.10 -8.08 13.92
C VAL A 82 -0.01 -8.08 14.96
N LEU A 83 -0.84 -9.13 15.02
CA LEU A 83 -1.90 -9.23 16.04
C LEU A 83 -1.32 -9.34 17.45
N ARG A 84 -0.22 -10.08 17.63
CA ARG A 84 0.49 -10.13 18.92
C ARG A 84 1.02 -8.78 19.37
N ALA A 85 1.46 -7.92 18.43
CA ALA A 85 1.89 -6.56 18.74
C ALA A 85 0.76 -5.67 19.30
N LEU A 86 -0.49 -6.04 19.03
CA LEU A 86 -1.67 -5.35 19.53
C LEU A 86 -2.26 -6.03 20.78
N GLY A 87 -1.68 -7.14 21.24
CA GLY A 87 -2.24 -8.01 22.28
C GLY A 87 -2.61 -7.29 23.57
N ASP A 88 -1.78 -6.33 23.99
CA ASP A 88 -1.90 -5.64 25.27
C ASP A 88 -2.60 -4.27 25.16
N THR A 89 -3.17 -3.92 24.00
CA THR A 89 -3.77 -2.60 23.76
C THR A 89 -5.26 -2.52 24.11
N GLY A 90 -5.84 -3.59 24.67
CA GLY A 90 -7.28 -3.68 25.00
C GLY A 90 -8.22 -3.82 23.80
N LEU A 91 -7.70 -3.74 22.57
CA LEU A 91 -8.51 -3.87 21.35
C LEU A 91 -9.14 -5.25 21.24
N THR A 92 -10.37 -5.31 20.74
CA THR A 92 -11.02 -6.58 20.37
C THR A 92 -10.28 -7.23 19.19
N PRO A 93 -10.39 -8.57 19.00
CA PRO A 93 -9.82 -9.24 17.83
C PRO A 93 -10.29 -8.63 16.50
N TYR A 94 -11.53 -8.14 16.46
CA TYR A 94 -12.08 -7.45 15.29
C TYR A 94 -11.36 -6.12 15.02
N GLN A 95 -11.14 -5.29 16.05
CA GLN A 95 -10.37 -4.05 15.91
C GLN A 95 -8.92 -4.33 15.53
N MET A 96 -8.28 -5.36 16.10
CA MET A 96 -6.90 -5.72 15.77
C MET A 96 -6.74 -6.10 14.29
N ILE A 97 -7.63 -6.94 13.75
CA ILE A 97 -7.54 -7.31 12.33
C ILE A 97 -7.85 -6.11 11.41
N HIS A 98 -8.80 -5.23 11.77
CA HIS A 98 -9.05 -4.02 10.98
C HIS A 98 -7.87 -3.06 11.02
N THR A 99 -7.24 -2.88 12.18
CA THR A 99 -5.99 -2.10 12.35
C THR A 99 -4.90 -2.64 11.43
N HIS A 100 -4.71 -3.97 11.41
CA HIS A 100 -3.76 -4.63 10.52
C HIS A 100 -4.08 -4.36 9.05
N LEU A 101 -5.33 -4.53 8.62
CA LEU A 101 -5.75 -4.41 7.22
C LEU A 101 -5.75 -2.97 6.71
N VAL A 102 -6.16 -1.99 7.53
CA VAL A 102 -6.12 -0.56 7.18
C VAL A 102 -4.68 -0.11 6.93
N ARG A 103 -3.78 -0.42 7.85
CA ARG A 103 -2.34 -0.16 7.68
C ARG A 103 -1.81 -0.87 6.44
N PHE A 104 -2.14 -2.15 6.25
CA PHE A 104 -1.69 -2.92 5.09
C PHE A 104 -2.16 -2.29 3.78
N ALA A 105 -3.44 -1.90 3.68
CA ALA A 105 -4.02 -1.26 2.52
C ALA A 105 -3.39 0.10 2.22
N TYR A 106 -3.09 0.89 3.24
CA TYR A 106 -2.39 2.16 3.09
C TYR A 106 -1.00 1.97 2.46
N VAL A 107 -0.18 1.08 3.03
CA VAL A 107 1.17 0.78 2.51
C VAL A 107 1.10 0.21 1.08
N GLN A 108 0.12 -0.67 0.81
CA GLN A 108 -0.09 -1.23 -0.51
C GLN A 108 -0.48 -0.16 -1.53
N GLY A 109 -1.37 0.78 -1.17
CA GLY A 109 -1.80 1.87 -2.06
C GLY A 109 -0.65 2.77 -2.49
N VAL A 110 0.18 3.20 -1.53
CA VAL A 110 1.39 4.00 -1.84
C VAL A 110 2.36 3.22 -2.73
N ALA A 111 2.54 1.92 -2.48
CA ALA A 111 3.41 1.09 -3.30
C ALA A 111 2.88 0.88 -4.73
N MET A 112 1.55 0.79 -4.91
CA MET A 112 0.94 0.71 -6.24
C MET A 112 1.13 2.02 -7.03
N ALA A 113 1.10 3.18 -6.36
CA ALA A 113 1.41 4.46 -7.00
C ALA A 113 2.85 4.49 -7.54
N ALA A 114 3.82 4.06 -6.73
CA ALA A 114 5.24 3.99 -7.14
C ALA A 114 5.46 3.10 -8.38
N GLU A 115 4.75 1.98 -8.44
CA GLU A 115 4.81 1.08 -9.61
C GLU A 115 4.21 1.73 -10.86
N LEU A 116 3.10 2.45 -10.72
CA LEU A 116 2.48 3.17 -11.84
C LEU A 116 3.37 4.32 -12.35
N GLU A 117 4.03 5.05 -11.46
CA GLU A 117 5.02 6.08 -11.83
C GLU A 117 6.20 5.46 -12.60
N THR A 118 6.73 4.35 -12.09
CA THR A 118 7.82 3.61 -12.76
C THR A 118 7.39 3.12 -14.15
N GLN A 119 6.18 2.59 -14.30
CA GLN A 119 5.64 2.16 -15.59
C GLN A 119 5.44 3.34 -16.54
N ALA A 120 4.90 4.47 -16.06
CA ALA A 120 4.71 5.66 -16.88
C ALA A 120 6.04 6.22 -17.41
N GLN A 121 7.09 6.23 -16.59
CA GLN A 121 8.43 6.61 -17.02
C GLN A 121 8.99 5.65 -18.08
N GLN A 122 8.79 4.34 -17.94
CA GLN A 122 9.22 3.35 -18.92
C GLN A 122 8.48 3.48 -20.26
N ASP A 123 7.17 3.71 -20.23
CA ASP A 123 6.32 3.79 -21.41
C ASP A 123 6.53 5.09 -22.19
N THR A 124 6.78 6.20 -21.48
CA THR A 124 6.91 7.53 -22.10
C THR A 124 8.37 7.94 -22.34
N GLY A 125 9.32 7.37 -21.60
CA GLY A 125 10.72 7.78 -21.56
C GLY A 125 10.95 9.13 -20.86
N MET A 126 9.94 9.71 -20.21
CA MET A 126 10.02 11.00 -19.54
C MET A 126 10.23 10.80 -18.04
N SER A 127 11.16 11.55 -17.45
CA SER A 127 11.21 11.74 -16.00
C SER A 127 10.01 12.52 -15.48
N ASP A 128 9.77 12.46 -14.17
CA ASP A 128 8.66 13.18 -13.52
C ASP A 128 8.80 14.70 -13.70
N GLU A 129 10.03 15.23 -13.64
CA GLU A 129 10.32 16.64 -13.89
C GLU A 129 9.98 17.06 -15.33
N GLU A 130 10.36 16.24 -16.32
CA GLU A 130 10.03 16.48 -17.73
C GLU A 130 8.53 16.39 -17.98
N TRP A 131 7.86 15.44 -17.33
CA TRP A 131 6.41 15.32 -17.39
C TRP A 131 5.74 16.56 -16.81
N MET A 132 6.18 17.05 -15.64
CA MET A 132 5.64 18.26 -15.02
C MET A 132 5.86 19.50 -15.91
N ALA A 133 7.09 19.72 -16.39
CA ALA A 133 7.39 20.84 -17.27
C ALA A 133 6.59 20.81 -18.57
N ARG A 134 6.33 19.62 -19.13
CA ARG A 134 5.49 19.46 -20.32
C ARG A 134 4.02 19.79 -20.07
N ASN A 135 3.50 19.52 -18.88
CA ASN A 135 2.09 19.69 -18.53
C ASN A 135 1.78 21.02 -17.83
N GLU A 136 2.79 21.76 -17.36
CA GLU A 136 2.65 23.07 -16.69
C GLU A 136 1.70 24.04 -17.44
N PRO A 137 1.81 24.26 -18.77
CA PRO A 137 0.91 25.18 -19.46
C PRO A 137 -0.56 24.76 -19.40
N GLN A 138 -0.83 23.45 -19.36
CA GLN A 138 -2.19 22.93 -19.24
C GLN A 138 -2.73 23.13 -17.81
N PHE A 139 -1.89 22.93 -16.79
CA PHE A 139 -2.25 23.23 -15.40
C PHE A 139 -2.56 24.73 -15.22
N ASP A 140 -1.77 25.61 -15.82
CA ASP A 140 -2.00 27.07 -15.77
C ASP A 140 -3.37 27.46 -16.37
N VAL A 141 -3.73 26.90 -17.53
CA VAL A 141 -5.03 27.18 -18.16
C VAL A 141 -6.19 26.73 -17.26
N ILE A 142 -6.08 25.58 -16.59
CA ILE A 142 -7.13 25.06 -15.69
C ILE A 142 -7.23 25.90 -14.42
N THR A 143 -6.09 26.21 -13.80
CA THR A 143 -6.03 26.94 -12.52
C THR A 143 -6.40 28.41 -12.66
N ALA A 144 -6.15 29.03 -13.82
CA ALA A 144 -6.52 30.41 -14.14
C ALA A 144 -8.05 30.64 -14.19
N THR A 145 -8.86 29.58 -14.25
CA THR A 145 -10.34 29.70 -14.20
C THR A 145 -10.86 30.24 -12.86
N GLY A 146 -10.04 30.21 -11.79
CA GLY A 146 -10.43 30.65 -10.45
C GLY A 146 -11.33 29.66 -9.71
N ASN A 147 -11.67 28.52 -10.31
CA ASN A 147 -12.54 27.51 -9.70
C ASN A 147 -11.86 26.66 -8.62
N TYR A 148 -10.54 26.77 -8.46
CA TYR A 148 -9.72 25.93 -7.58
C TYR A 148 -8.89 26.75 -6.57
N PRO A 149 -9.51 27.64 -5.79
CA PRO A 149 -8.77 28.62 -4.97
C PRO A 149 -7.86 27.97 -3.92
N LEU A 150 -8.30 26.88 -3.27
CA LEU A 150 -7.48 26.16 -2.29
C LEU A 150 -6.37 25.36 -2.97
N LEU A 151 -6.64 24.70 -4.09
CA LEU A 151 -5.63 23.95 -4.84
C LEU A 151 -4.50 24.87 -5.32
N ASN A 152 -4.86 26.07 -5.78
CA ASN A 152 -3.89 27.06 -6.25
C ASN A 152 -2.94 27.55 -5.14
N THR A 153 -3.30 27.42 -3.86
CA THR A 153 -2.38 27.73 -2.75
C THR A 153 -1.15 26.81 -2.73
N LEU A 154 -1.29 25.56 -3.20
CA LEU A 154 -0.20 24.59 -3.26
C LEU A 154 0.87 24.97 -4.28
N PHE A 155 0.52 25.71 -5.33
CA PHE A 155 1.45 26.14 -6.38
C PHE A 155 2.07 27.52 -6.10
N THR A 156 1.49 28.29 -5.19
CA THR A 156 1.85 29.71 -4.98
C THR A 156 2.60 29.98 -3.67
N GLN A 157 2.44 29.14 -2.66
CA GLN A 157 2.99 29.40 -1.31
C GLN A 157 4.31 28.66 -1.02
N ALA A 158 4.55 27.52 -1.69
CA ALA A 158 5.80 26.79 -1.71
C ALA A 158 5.77 25.85 -2.92
N PRO A 159 6.91 25.46 -3.52
CA PRO A 159 6.92 24.37 -4.48
C PRO A 159 6.47 23.09 -3.76
N PHE A 160 5.21 22.71 -3.96
CA PHE A 160 4.70 21.42 -3.52
C PHE A 160 5.29 20.35 -4.44
N ASP A 161 6.25 19.61 -3.91
CA ASP A 161 6.79 18.42 -4.57
C ASP A 161 6.24 17.18 -3.84
N LEU A 162 5.44 16.38 -4.54
CA LEU A 162 4.85 15.17 -3.97
C LEU A 162 5.84 14.02 -4.10
N ASP A 163 6.58 13.77 -3.03
CA ASP A 163 7.42 12.59 -2.90
C ASP A 163 6.66 11.45 -2.20
N LEU A 164 6.63 10.26 -2.80
CA LEU A 164 5.98 9.07 -2.23
C LEU A 164 6.58 8.63 -0.88
N GLU A 165 7.85 8.94 -0.58
CA GLU A 165 8.41 8.72 0.76
C GLU A 165 7.76 9.67 1.78
N THR A 166 7.68 10.96 1.47
CA THR A 166 7.00 11.93 2.35
C THR A 166 5.53 11.58 2.54
N LEU A 167 4.85 11.13 1.47
CA LEU A 167 3.47 10.69 1.54
C LEU A 167 3.33 9.45 2.44
N PHE A 168 4.24 8.47 2.32
CA PHE A 168 4.29 7.26 3.13
C PHE A 168 4.45 7.58 4.62
N GLU A 169 5.43 8.40 4.99
CA GLU A 169 5.67 8.72 6.41
C GLU A 169 4.52 9.58 6.98
N PHE A 170 4.01 10.56 6.21
CA PHE A 170 2.86 11.37 6.63
C PHE A 170 1.63 10.52 6.90
N GLY A 171 1.19 9.70 5.93
CA GLY A 171 -0.03 8.92 6.08
C GLY A 171 0.11 7.75 7.05
N LEU A 172 1.31 7.15 7.20
CA LEU A 172 1.56 6.18 8.25
C LEU A 172 1.40 6.83 9.62
N ALA A 173 2.03 7.97 9.87
CA ALA A 173 1.92 8.68 11.13
C ALA A 173 0.46 9.02 11.47
N ARG A 174 -0.30 9.58 10.50
CA ARG A 174 -1.72 9.93 10.71
C ARG A 174 -2.61 8.71 10.94
N THR A 175 -2.33 7.60 10.27
CA THR A 175 -3.07 6.34 10.47
C THR A 175 -2.83 5.79 11.87
N LEU A 176 -1.57 5.78 12.33
CA LEU A 176 -1.22 5.33 13.69
C LEU A 176 -1.76 6.26 14.77
N ASP A 177 -1.81 7.58 14.53
CA ASP A 177 -2.45 8.54 15.44
C ASP A 177 -3.95 8.22 15.62
N GLY A 178 -4.65 7.84 14.55
CA GLY A 178 -6.03 7.38 14.63
C GLY A 178 -6.21 6.10 15.46
N PHE A 179 -5.27 5.15 15.35
CA PHE A 179 -5.28 3.94 16.19
C PHE A 179 -4.98 4.25 17.66
N ALA A 180 -4.07 5.19 17.93
CA ALA A 180 -3.75 5.61 19.29
C ALA A 180 -5.00 6.16 20.00
N MET A 181 -5.82 6.96 19.30
CA MET A 181 -7.09 7.45 19.84
C MET A 181 -8.05 6.31 20.18
N MET A 182 -8.23 5.33 19.29
CA MET A 182 -9.09 4.17 19.53
C MET A 182 -8.62 3.32 20.72
N ILE A 183 -7.31 3.14 20.86
CA ILE A 183 -6.70 2.42 21.99
C ILE A 183 -6.92 3.18 23.30
N ALA A 184 -6.76 4.51 23.27
CA ALA A 184 -7.01 5.37 24.44
C ALA A 184 -8.48 5.32 24.89
N GLU A 185 -9.43 5.33 23.95
CA GLU A 185 -10.87 5.17 24.23
C GLU A 185 -11.21 3.82 24.85
N THR A 186 -10.43 2.78 24.55
CA THR A 186 -10.63 1.43 25.12
C THR A 186 -10.06 1.30 26.54
N SER A 187 -9.14 2.22 26.90
CA SER A 187 -8.47 2.24 28.21
C SER A 187 -9.17 3.14 29.24
N ALA A 188 -10.20 3.88 28.81
CA ALA A 188 -11.02 4.77 29.63
C ALA A 188 -12.22 4.04 30.24
#